data_AF-A0A011P9M9-F1
#
_entry.id   AF-A0A011P9M9-F1
#
_cell.length_a   1.000
_cell.length_b   1.000
_cell.length_c   1.000
_cell.angle_alpha   90.00
_cell.angle_beta   90.00
_cell.angle_gamma   90.00
#
_symmetry.space_group_name_H-M   'P 1'
#
loop_
_entity.id
_entity.type
_entity.pdbx_description
1 polymer ?
#
loop_
_entity_poly.entity_id
_entity_poly.type
_entity_poly.pdbx_seq_one_letter_code
_entity_poly.pdbx_strand_id
1 'polypeptide(L)'
;MQGKKRWIIHAPTFRNPLYMHHSKDMPEYAPNLDDVYMDIVLEAGDVLYLPRGWWHDPIPVGEETVHLAVGIFPAYTHNYLTWVSQNMVEKEIARASLSHYESDKELIAQLAEQTAEYIKDKENYRKFIENFYDQKRVEKPLNLETLGNYQYDSISENQKISFKAKNHYFGYENKIISNGYGISLDEEFGDVIKFLKQGQEVLLNDILEKVSEDKRDKVSQLIWQLSYIGVLKLS
;
A
#
# COMPACT_ATOMS: atom_id res chain seq x y z
N MET A 1 -2.18 -13.24 -22.43
CA MET A 1 -0.80 -13.78 -22.44
C MET A 1 -0.68 -14.73 -23.62
N GLN A 2 0.50 -14.87 -24.22
CA GLN A 2 0.73 -15.65 -25.45
C GLN A 2 2.17 -16.20 -25.45
N GLY A 3 2.36 -17.36 -26.11
CA GLY A 3 3.67 -18.02 -26.27
C GLY A 3 4.12 -18.78 -25.03
N LYS A 4 5.32 -19.39 -25.11
CA LYS A 4 5.94 -20.16 -24.03
C LYS A 4 7.29 -19.60 -23.62
N LYS A 5 7.66 -19.78 -22.36
CA LYS A 5 9.00 -19.37 -21.88
C LYS A 5 9.56 -20.40 -20.91
N ARG A 6 10.84 -20.74 -21.07
CA ARG A 6 11.55 -21.61 -20.12
C ARG A 6 12.06 -20.76 -18.97
N TRP A 7 11.93 -21.27 -17.75
CA TRP A 7 12.39 -20.62 -16.53
C TRP A 7 13.29 -21.58 -15.77
N ILE A 8 14.53 -21.17 -15.54
CA ILE A 8 15.45 -21.85 -14.63
C ILE A 8 15.45 -21.08 -13.32
N ILE A 9 15.22 -21.78 -12.21
CA ILE A 9 15.06 -21.19 -10.89
C ILE A 9 16.07 -21.82 -9.94
N HIS A 10 16.72 -20.98 -9.13
CA HIS A 10 17.64 -21.43 -8.08
C HIS A 10 17.22 -20.90 -6.70
N ALA A 11 17.57 -21.66 -5.67
CA ALA A 11 17.31 -21.27 -4.29
C ALA A 11 18.01 -19.94 -3.93
N PRO A 12 17.43 -19.13 -3.05
CA PRO A 12 18.04 -17.88 -2.60
C PRO A 12 19.38 -18.11 -1.89
N THR A 13 20.39 -17.37 -2.31
CA THR A 13 21.72 -17.30 -1.68
C THR A 13 21.94 -15.98 -0.93
N PHE A 14 21.12 -14.97 -1.22
CA PHE A 14 21.11 -13.68 -0.55
C PHE A 14 19.74 -13.46 0.11
N ARG A 15 19.72 -13.32 1.44
CA ARG A 15 18.48 -13.28 2.21
C ARG A 15 17.86 -11.88 2.19
N ASN A 16 16.55 -11.82 1.98
CA ASN A 16 15.74 -10.60 2.05
C ASN A 16 16.26 -9.43 1.18
N PRO A 17 16.55 -9.64 -0.12
CA PRO A 17 17.00 -8.55 -0.99
C PRO A 17 15.97 -7.44 -1.07
N LEU A 18 16.45 -6.23 -1.35
CA LEU A 18 15.66 -5.05 -1.63
C LEU A 18 15.78 -4.73 -3.12
N TYR A 19 14.91 -3.87 -3.63
CA TYR A 19 14.86 -3.56 -5.07
C TYR A 19 16.18 -2.99 -5.63
N MET A 20 16.98 -2.33 -4.78
CA MET A 20 18.29 -1.77 -5.11
C MET A 20 19.42 -2.81 -5.18
N HIS A 21 19.19 -4.05 -4.71
CA HIS A 21 20.16 -5.13 -4.75
C HIS A 21 20.03 -5.89 -6.07
N HIS A 22 20.66 -5.37 -7.12
CA HIS A 22 20.62 -5.98 -8.44
C HIS A 22 21.66 -7.08 -8.60
N SER A 23 21.30 -8.18 -9.25
CA SER A 23 22.14 -9.36 -9.45
C SER A 23 23.49 -9.06 -10.09
N LYS A 24 23.53 -8.14 -11.06
CA LYS A 24 24.75 -7.71 -11.77
C LYS A 24 25.81 -7.07 -10.86
N ASP A 25 25.37 -6.50 -9.74
CA ASP A 25 26.22 -5.73 -8.81
C ASP A 25 26.64 -6.60 -7.60
N MET A 26 26.19 -7.87 -7.54
CA MET A 26 26.36 -8.77 -6.41
C MET A 26 26.77 -10.20 -6.85
N PRO A 27 27.83 -10.37 -7.66
CA PRO A 27 28.23 -11.66 -8.21
C PRO A 27 28.65 -12.68 -7.14
N GLU A 28 29.13 -12.24 -5.98
CA GLU A 28 29.50 -13.08 -4.85
C GLU A 28 28.33 -13.86 -4.25
N TYR A 29 27.10 -13.44 -4.54
CA TYR A 29 25.89 -14.14 -4.16
C TYR A 29 25.29 -14.94 -5.32
N ALA A 30 25.91 -15.04 -6.50
CA ALA A 30 25.34 -15.83 -7.59
C ALA A 30 25.06 -17.29 -7.14
N PRO A 31 23.93 -17.89 -7.55
CA PRO A 31 23.64 -19.28 -7.20
C PRO A 31 24.61 -20.22 -7.91
N ASN A 32 24.77 -21.43 -7.37
CA ASN A 32 25.42 -22.50 -8.12
C ASN A 32 24.52 -22.89 -9.30
N LEU A 33 25.01 -22.69 -10.53
CA LEU A 33 24.24 -22.94 -11.75
C LEU A 33 23.95 -24.44 -11.97
N ASP A 34 24.73 -25.33 -11.35
CA ASP A 34 24.49 -26.78 -11.41
C ASP A 34 23.37 -27.22 -10.44
N ASP A 35 23.06 -26.41 -9.41
CA ASP A 35 22.03 -26.69 -8.41
C ASP A 35 20.71 -26.00 -8.78
N VAL A 36 20.09 -26.52 -9.84
CA VAL A 36 18.79 -26.03 -10.33
C VAL A 36 17.68 -26.54 -9.43
N TYR A 37 16.94 -25.61 -8.82
CA TYR A 37 15.76 -25.96 -8.02
C TYR A 37 14.58 -26.37 -8.90
N MET A 38 14.35 -25.64 -9.99
CA MET A 38 13.24 -25.88 -10.91
C MET A 38 13.59 -25.42 -12.32
N ASP A 39 13.28 -26.25 -13.29
CA ASP A 39 13.44 -25.98 -14.72
C ASP A 39 12.13 -26.33 -15.42
N ILE A 40 11.38 -25.31 -15.84
CA ILE A 40 10.02 -25.46 -16.34
C ILE A 40 9.79 -24.61 -17.58
N VAL A 41 8.88 -25.05 -18.44
CA VAL A 41 8.35 -24.23 -19.55
C VAL A 41 6.93 -23.83 -19.18
N LEU A 42 6.68 -22.53 -19.07
CA LEU A 42 5.35 -21.98 -18.84
C LEU A 42 4.67 -21.75 -20.19
N GLU A 43 3.39 -22.11 -20.28
CA GLU A 43 2.52 -21.84 -21.41
C GLU A 43 1.48 -20.75 -21.09
N ALA A 44 0.72 -20.33 -22.10
CA ALA A 44 -0.30 -19.31 -21.93
C ALA A 44 -1.40 -19.77 -20.96
N GLY A 45 -1.52 -19.07 -19.82
CA GLY A 45 -2.48 -19.39 -18.77
C GLY A 45 -1.82 -19.88 -17.48
N ASP A 46 -0.57 -20.33 -17.56
CA ASP A 46 0.19 -20.75 -16.39
C ASP A 46 0.61 -19.57 -15.51
N VAL A 47 0.78 -19.84 -14.22
CA VAL A 47 1.21 -18.87 -13.22
C VAL A 47 2.41 -19.41 -12.46
N LEU A 48 3.49 -18.65 -12.44
CA LEU A 48 4.65 -18.91 -11.61
C LEU A 48 4.72 -17.89 -10.47
N TYR A 49 4.69 -18.39 -9.24
CA TYR A 49 4.92 -17.59 -8.05
C TYR A 49 6.39 -17.70 -7.64
N LEU A 50 7.11 -16.58 -7.61
CA LEU A 50 8.48 -16.49 -7.14
C LEU A 50 8.52 -15.69 -5.83
N PRO A 51 8.88 -16.34 -4.69
CA PRO A 51 9.12 -15.61 -3.47
C PRO A 51 10.33 -14.67 -3.61
N ARG A 52 10.39 -13.66 -2.75
CA ARG A 52 11.50 -12.69 -2.74
C ARG A 52 12.85 -13.40 -2.54
N GLY A 53 13.82 -13.07 -3.39
CA GLY A 53 15.20 -13.56 -3.31
C GLY A 53 15.48 -14.82 -4.11
N TRP A 54 14.48 -15.39 -4.79
CA TRP A 54 14.69 -16.49 -5.71
C TRP A 54 15.32 -16.01 -7.02
N TRP A 55 16.43 -16.63 -7.39
CA TRP A 55 17.09 -16.39 -8.66
C TRP A 55 16.29 -17.04 -9.77
N HIS A 56 16.15 -16.34 -10.89
CA HIS A 56 15.42 -16.84 -12.03
C HIS A 56 16.05 -16.34 -13.32
N ASP A 57 16.18 -17.25 -14.29
CA ASP A 57 16.66 -16.95 -15.64
C ASP A 57 15.57 -17.35 -16.65
N PRO A 58 14.87 -16.36 -17.23
CA PRO A 58 13.79 -16.62 -18.16
C PRO A 58 14.33 -16.69 -19.60
N ILE A 59 14.41 -17.90 -20.15
CA ILE A 59 15.04 -18.23 -21.43
C ILE A 59 13.98 -18.29 -22.55
N PRO A 60 14.17 -17.59 -23.69
CA PRO A 60 13.27 -17.66 -24.83
C PRO A 60 13.34 -19.04 -25.51
N VAL A 61 12.22 -19.51 -26.05
CA VAL A 61 12.13 -20.84 -26.72
C VAL A 61 11.88 -20.73 -28.23
N GLY A 62 12.13 -19.56 -28.83
CA GLY A 62 12.08 -19.37 -30.28
C GLY A 62 10.72 -18.93 -30.86
N GLU A 63 9.78 -18.51 -30.01
CA GLU A 63 8.50 -17.91 -30.41
C GLU A 63 8.27 -16.57 -29.69
N GLU A 64 7.32 -15.78 -30.20
CA GLU A 64 6.90 -14.54 -29.56
C GLU A 64 6.16 -14.83 -28.25
N THR A 65 6.47 -14.06 -27.21
CA THR A 65 5.87 -14.28 -25.89
C THR A 65 5.47 -12.98 -25.20
N VAL A 66 4.37 -13.02 -24.44
CA VAL A 66 3.90 -11.90 -23.59
C VAL A 66 3.53 -12.43 -22.22
N HIS A 67 4.24 -11.96 -21.20
CA HIS A 67 4.06 -12.33 -19.80
C HIS A 67 3.68 -11.09 -18.98
N LEU A 68 2.75 -11.25 -18.03
CA LEU A 68 2.43 -10.23 -17.05
C LEU A 68 3.16 -10.54 -15.75
N ALA A 69 4.05 -9.64 -15.33
CA ALA A 69 4.68 -9.72 -14.02
C ALA A 69 3.93 -8.83 -13.01
N VAL A 70 3.52 -9.41 -11.89
CA VAL A 70 2.89 -8.68 -10.78
C VAL A 70 3.82 -8.69 -9.59
N GLY A 71 4.40 -7.53 -9.28
CA GLY A 71 5.29 -7.36 -8.12
C GLY A 71 4.53 -6.92 -6.87
N ILE A 72 4.87 -7.49 -5.73
CA ILE A 72 4.38 -7.06 -4.40
C ILE A 72 5.54 -6.38 -3.67
N PHE A 73 5.34 -5.13 -3.28
CA PHE A 73 6.38 -4.29 -2.64
C PHE A 73 5.92 -3.82 -1.25
N PRO A 74 6.02 -4.67 -0.21
CA PRO A 74 5.59 -4.32 1.13
C PRO A 74 6.51 -3.26 1.76
N ALA A 75 6.05 -2.70 2.88
CA ALA A 75 6.90 -1.94 3.78
C ALA A 75 8.02 -2.83 4.34
N TYR A 76 9.25 -2.33 4.33
CA TYR A 76 10.40 -3.00 4.92
C TYR A 76 10.85 -2.28 6.20
N THR A 77 11.57 -2.99 7.06
CA THR A 77 12.08 -2.45 8.33
C THR A 77 12.95 -1.20 8.14
N HIS A 78 13.74 -1.14 7.06
CA HIS A 78 14.53 0.06 6.76
C HIS A 78 13.65 1.27 6.42
N ASN A 79 12.48 1.08 5.78
CA ASN A 79 11.55 2.16 5.52
C ASN A 79 10.99 2.73 6.82
N TYR A 80 10.70 1.85 7.78
CA TYR A 80 10.23 2.28 9.10
C TYR A 80 11.32 3.06 9.84
N LEU A 81 12.58 2.58 9.80
CA LEU A 81 13.70 3.29 10.41
C LEU A 81 13.93 4.68 9.78
N THR A 82 13.82 4.80 8.46
CA THR A 82 13.87 6.10 7.76
C THR A 82 12.74 7.01 8.23
N TRP A 83 11.50 6.50 8.30
CA TRP A 83 10.36 7.27 8.77
C TRP A 83 10.55 7.73 10.22
N VAL A 84 11.03 6.86 11.11
CA VAL A 84 11.34 7.22 12.51
C VAL A 84 12.38 8.34 12.53
N SER A 85 13.48 8.22 11.80
CA SER A 85 14.51 9.26 11.71
C SER A 85 13.95 10.62 11.27
N GLN A 86 12.97 10.62 10.35
CA GLN A 86 12.35 11.85 9.85
C GLN A 86 11.35 12.46 10.86
N ASN A 87 10.65 11.64 11.65
CA ASN A 87 9.59 12.08 12.55
C ASN A 87 10.07 12.29 14.00
N MET A 88 11.23 11.74 14.39
CA MET A 88 11.81 11.94 15.73
C MET A 88 12.06 13.40 16.07
N VAL A 89 12.16 14.30 15.08
CA VAL A 89 12.29 15.75 15.24
C VAL A 89 11.14 16.40 16.05
N GLU A 90 10.01 15.69 16.22
CA GLU A 90 8.95 16.08 17.15
C GLU A 90 9.42 16.08 18.61
N LYS A 91 10.35 15.19 18.96
CA LYS A 91 10.99 15.14 20.28
C LYS A 91 12.11 16.17 20.34
N GLU A 92 12.11 16.96 21.40
CA GLU A 92 13.12 18.01 21.61
C GLU A 92 14.55 17.47 21.56
N ILE A 93 14.77 16.25 22.09
CA ILE A 93 16.09 15.60 22.10
C ILE A 93 16.69 15.43 20.70
N ALA A 94 15.86 15.22 19.67
CA ALA A 94 16.31 15.07 18.29
C ALA A 94 16.66 16.42 17.63
N ARG A 95 16.33 17.55 18.28
CA ARG A 95 16.65 18.92 17.84
C ARG A 95 17.81 19.54 18.61
N ALA A 96 18.33 18.84 19.62
CA ALA A 96 19.47 19.31 20.41
C ALA A 96 20.73 19.43 19.53
N SER A 97 21.55 20.44 19.80
CA SER A 97 22.81 20.64 19.09
C SER A 97 23.88 19.70 19.61
N LEU A 98 24.66 19.12 18.69
CA LEU A 98 25.85 18.33 19.00
C LEU A 98 27.10 19.20 18.88
N SER A 99 28.14 18.85 19.63
CA SER A 99 29.47 19.46 19.59
C SER A 99 30.58 18.42 19.41
N HIS A 100 30.88 17.62 20.42
CA HIS A 100 31.87 16.54 20.36
C HIS A 100 31.46 15.37 21.27
N TYR A 101 31.93 14.17 20.95
CA TYR A 101 31.42 12.94 21.54
C TYR A 101 31.44 12.93 23.08
N GLU A 102 32.51 13.42 23.71
CA GLU A 102 32.65 13.38 25.18
C GLU A 102 31.62 14.23 25.92
N SER A 103 31.23 15.39 25.38
CA SER A 103 30.17 16.23 25.96
C SER A 103 28.78 15.67 25.65
N ASP A 104 28.62 15.03 24.50
CA ASP A 104 27.31 14.64 23.97
C ASP A 104 26.94 13.20 24.29
N LYS A 105 27.86 12.39 24.83
CA LYS A 105 27.62 10.95 25.08
C LYS A 105 26.36 10.65 25.90
N GLU A 106 26.06 11.50 26.88
CA GLU A 106 24.84 11.40 27.69
C GLU A 106 23.59 11.73 26.88
N LEU A 107 23.65 12.79 26.07
CA LEU A 107 22.58 13.16 25.13
C LEU A 107 22.33 12.07 24.09
N ILE A 108 23.39 11.45 23.56
CA ILE A 108 23.31 10.33 22.61
C ILE A 108 22.69 9.10 23.26
N ALA A 109 23.05 8.79 24.51
CA ALA A 109 22.44 7.69 25.25
C ALA A 109 20.93 7.90 25.45
N GLN A 110 20.53 9.11 25.85
CA GLN A 110 19.12 9.49 26.00
C GLN A 110 18.38 9.49 24.65
N LEU A 111 19.02 9.94 23.57
CA LEU A 111 18.44 9.87 22.22
C LEU A 111 18.21 8.41 21.81
N ALA A 112 19.14 7.51 22.12
CA ALA A 112 19.00 6.09 21.82
C ALA A 112 17.83 5.46 22.58
N GLU A 113 17.68 5.77 23.87
CA GLU A 113 16.55 5.29 24.69
C GLU A 113 15.21 5.80 24.15
N GLN A 114 15.09 7.11 23.92
CA GLN A 114 13.84 7.69 23.38
C GLN A 114 13.53 7.19 21.97
N THR A 115 14.54 7.00 21.12
CA THR A 115 14.34 6.42 19.78
C THR A 115 13.86 4.98 19.89
N ALA A 116 14.41 4.19 20.80
CA ALA A 116 13.98 2.81 21.02
C ALA A 116 12.52 2.74 21.52
N GLU A 117 12.11 3.64 22.41
CA GLU A 117 10.71 3.79 22.82
C GLU A 117 9.82 4.19 21.63
N TYR A 118 10.25 5.17 20.83
CA TYR A 118 9.49 5.64 19.66
C TYR A 118 9.30 4.55 18.60
N ILE A 119 10.31 3.69 18.39
CA ILE A 119 10.25 2.52 17.49
C ILE A 119 9.27 1.45 18.02
N LYS A 120 9.21 1.26 19.34
CA LYS A 120 8.33 0.25 19.97
C LYS A 120 6.88 0.73 20.09
N ASP A 121 6.65 2.02 19.95
CA ASP A 121 5.32 2.62 20.04
C ASP A 121 4.43 2.16 18.86
N LYS A 122 3.33 1.47 19.21
CA LYS A 122 2.36 0.92 18.26
C LYS A 122 1.71 2.01 17.40
N GLU A 123 1.46 3.18 17.96
CA GLU A 123 0.81 4.29 17.28
C GLU A 123 1.76 4.93 16.25
N ASN A 124 3.05 5.01 16.56
CA ASN A 124 4.05 5.44 15.58
C ASN A 124 4.21 4.44 14.42
N TYR A 125 4.21 3.13 14.72
CA TYR A 125 4.18 2.11 13.67
C TYR A 125 2.93 2.22 12.79
N ARG A 126 1.77 2.50 13.38
CA ARG A 126 0.51 2.74 12.64
C ARG A 126 0.64 3.92 11.68
N LYS A 127 1.10 5.07 12.18
CA LYS A 127 1.34 6.28 11.36
C LYS A 127 2.30 6.02 10.20
N PHE A 128 3.36 5.25 10.43
CA PHE A 128 4.28 4.84 9.37
C PHE A 128 3.58 4.03 8.28
N ILE A 129 2.83 2.98 8.65
CA ILE A 129 2.14 2.12 7.68
C ILE A 129 1.16 2.93 6.83
N GLU A 130 0.42 3.86 7.45
CA GLU A 130 -0.48 4.77 6.75
C GLU A 130 0.28 5.65 5.75
N ASN A 131 1.33 6.33 6.22
CA ASN A 131 2.14 7.20 5.38
C ASN A 131 2.79 6.45 4.20
N PHE A 132 3.31 5.25 4.43
CA PHE A 132 4.02 4.46 3.43
C PHE A 132 3.12 4.01 2.28
N TYR A 133 1.91 3.55 2.57
CA TYR A 133 0.97 3.10 1.53
C TYR A 133 0.23 4.27 0.87
N ASP A 134 0.05 5.39 1.56
CA ASP A 134 -0.53 6.60 0.96
C ASP A 134 0.37 7.21 -0.12
N GLN A 135 1.68 7.27 0.09
CA GLN A 135 2.62 7.83 -0.88
C GLN A 135 2.77 7.01 -2.17
N LYS A 136 2.44 5.72 -2.14
CA LYS A 136 2.54 4.82 -3.30
C LYS A 136 1.28 4.81 -4.17
N ARG A 137 0.30 5.66 -3.87
CA ARG A 137 -0.93 5.77 -4.65
C ARG A 137 -0.62 6.41 -6.00
N VAL A 138 -1.08 5.77 -7.06
CA VAL A 138 -1.12 6.38 -8.40
C VAL A 138 -2.19 7.48 -8.33
N GLU A 139 -1.78 8.74 -8.40
CA GLU A 139 -2.71 9.85 -8.62
C GLU A 139 -3.51 9.55 -9.89
N LYS A 140 -4.83 9.51 -9.74
CA LYS A 140 -5.76 9.42 -10.87
C LYS A 140 -6.58 10.69 -10.88
N PRO A 141 -6.95 11.20 -12.07
CA PRO A 141 -7.74 12.42 -12.17
C PRO A 141 -9.00 12.28 -11.32
N LEU A 142 -9.22 13.29 -10.46
CA LEU A 142 -10.49 13.49 -9.79
C LEU A 142 -11.58 13.65 -10.85
N ASN A 143 -12.79 13.17 -10.57
CA ASN A 143 -13.93 13.38 -11.45
C ASN A 143 -14.42 14.83 -11.32
N LEU A 144 -13.58 15.77 -11.78
CA LEU A 144 -13.72 17.22 -11.57
C LEU A 144 -15.01 17.78 -12.17
N GLU A 145 -15.54 17.14 -13.22
CA GLU A 145 -16.80 17.54 -13.85
C GLU A 145 -18.00 17.40 -12.89
N THR A 146 -17.98 16.38 -12.02
CA THR A 146 -19.01 16.13 -11.02
C THR A 146 -18.66 16.75 -9.67
N LEU A 147 -17.42 16.57 -9.20
CA LEU A 147 -16.99 16.93 -7.85
C LEU A 147 -16.45 18.36 -7.73
N GLY A 148 -16.09 19.00 -8.85
CA GLY A 148 -15.62 20.39 -8.90
C GLY A 148 -16.71 21.38 -9.30
N ASN A 149 -17.92 20.92 -9.61
CA ASN A 149 -19.02 21.78 -10.01
C ASN A 149 -19.86 22.16 -8.79
N TYR A 150 -19.81 23.44 -8.41
CA TYR A 150 -20.51 24.02 -7.25
C TYR A 150 -22.05 23.87 -7.29
N GLN A 151 -22.61 23.49 -8.44
CA GLN A 151 -24.04 23.23 -8.60
C GLN A 151 -24.44 21.83 -8.11
N TYR A 152 -23.46 20.96 -7.83
CA TYR A 152 -23.67 19.63 -7.26
C TYR A 152 -23.01 19.56 -5.88
N ASP A 153 -23.81 19.26 -4.88
CA ASP A 153 -23.40 19.01 -3.48
C ASP A 153 -23.72 17.58 -3.02
N SER A 154 -24.29 16.77 -3.92
CA SER A 154 -24.80 15.43 -3.67
C SER A 154 -24.65 14.53 -4.90
N ILE A 155 -24.55 13.23 -4.66
CA ILE A 155 -24.53 12.20 -5.70
C ILE A 155 -25.97 11.74 -5.97
N SER A 156 -26.32 11.55 -7.24
CA SER A 156 -27.63 10.99 -7.61
C SER A 156 -27.86 9.63 -6.95
N GLU A 157 -29.08 9.37 -6.45
CA GLU A 157 -29.46 8.07 -5.87
C GLU A 157 -29.29 6.89 -6.85
N ASN A 158 -29.34 7.17 -8.16
CA ASN A 158 -29.13 6.18 -9.23
C ASN A 158 -27.66 6.03 -9.64
N GLN A 159 -26.74 6.76 -9.00
CA GLN A 159 -25.32 6.63 -9.29
C GLN A 159 -24.81 5.29 -8.78
N LYS A 160 -24.04 4.59 -9.64
CA LYS A 160 -23.30 3.42 -9.19
C LYS A 160 -22.03 3.84 -8.49
N ILE A 161 -21.82 3.26 -7.32
CA ILE A 161 -20.67 3.49 -6.47
C ILE A 161 -19.94 2.18 -6.19
N SER A 162 -18.62 2.25 -6.18
CA SER A 162 -17.77 1.12 -5.80
C SER A 162 -16.46 1.62 -5.20
N PHE A 163 -15.79 0.78 -4.43
CA PHE A 163 -14.41 1.05 -4.09
C PHE A 163 -13.53 0.95 -5.35
N LYS A 164 -12.66 1.95 -5.55
CA LYS A 164 -11.77 1.99 -6.73
C LYS A 164 -10.85 0.77 -6.85
N ALA A 165 -10.54 0.08 -5.76
CA ALA A 165 -9.77 -1.16 -5.79
C ALA A 165 -9.98 -2.02 -4.52
N LYS A 166 -9.92 -3.34 -4.68
CA LYS A 166 -10.27 -4.35 -3.66
C LYS A 166 -9.39 -4.34 -2.40
N ASN A 167 -8.21 -3.71 -2.41
CA ASN A 167 -7.19 -3.88 -1.35
C ASN A 167 -6.79 -2.62 -0.58
N HIS A 168 -7.46 -1.47 -0.77
CA HIS A 168 -6.96 -0.18 -0.25
C HIS A 168 -7.52 0.27 1.11
N TYR A 169 -8.25 -0.58 1.84
CA TYR A 169 -8.85 -0.22 3.13
C TYR A 169 -8.29 -1.06 4.27
N PHE A 170 -7.05 -0.79 4.65
CA PHE A 170 -6.53 -1.18 5.95
C PHE A 170 -6.37 0.07 6.82
N GLY A 171 -7.50 0.64 7.24
CA GLY A 171 -7.53 1.50 8.41
C GLY A 171 -7.59 0.61 9.64
N TYR A 172 -6.55 0.66 10.48
CA TYR A 172 -6.64 0.17 11.84
C TYR A 172 -7.51 1.18 12.61
N GLU A 173 -8.66 0.69 13.11
CA GLU A 173 -9.71 1.43 13.81
C GLU A 173 -10.46 2.45 12.96
N ASN A 174 -11.71 2.13 12.57
CA ASN A 174 -12.80 3.04 12.19
C ASN A 174 -12.41 4.33 11.44
N LYS A 175 -11.47 4.27 10.50
CA LYS A 175 -11.01 5.44 9.75
C LYS A 175 -10.59 5.05 8.34
N ILE A 176 -11.02 5.85 7.36
CA ILE A 176 -10.57 5.76 5.97
C ILE A 176 -9.66 6.95 5.70
N ILE A 177 -8.46 6.69 5.21
CA ILE A 177 -7.51 7.74 4.83
C ILE A 177 -7.33 7.72 3.31
N SER A 178 -7.40 8.89 2.67
CA SER A 178 -7.09 9.09 1.26
C SER A 178 -6.56 10.49 0.99
N ASN A 179 -5.48 10.58 0.22
CA ASN A 179 -4.83 11.84 -0.16
C ASN A 179 -4.49 12.75 1.03
N GLY A 180 -4.04 12.17 2.16
CA GLY A 180 -3.74 12.91 3.39
C GLY A 180 -4.97 13.34 4.20
N TYR A 181 -6.19 13.09 3.72
CA TYR A 181 -7.44 13.33 4.44
C TYR A 181 -7.94 12.04 5.08
N GLY A 182 -8.12 12.07 6.39
CA GLY A 182 -8.71 10.97 7.16
C GLY A 182 -10.16 11.25 7.52
N ILE A 183 -11.06 10.38 7.10
CA ILE A 183 -12.47 10.37 7.51
C ILE A 183 -12.64 9.29 8.57
N SER A 184 -13.03 9.68 9.79
CA SER A 184 -13.45 8.75 10.82
C SER A 184 -14.81 8.15 10.43
N LEU A 185 -14.91 6.84 10.48
CA LEU A 185 -16.13 6.08 10.31
C LEU A 185 -16.74 5.85 11.69
N ASP A 186 -17.89 6.45 11.94
CA ASP A 186 -18.69 6.08 13.12
C ASP A 186 -19.12 4.61 13.01
N GLU A 187 -19.37 3.93 14.14
CA GLU A 187 -19.84 2.53 14.16
C GLU A 187 -21.07 2.32 13.27
N GLU A 188 -21.89 3.37 13.14
CA GLU A 188 -23.11 3.42 12.34
C GLU A 188 -22.89 3.23 10.83
N PHE A 189 -21.67 3.47 10.32
CA PHE A 189 -21.33 3.30 8.90
C PHE A 189 -20.58 1.99 8.62
N GLY A 190 -20.32 1.18 9.64
CA GLY A 190 -19.62 -0.09 9.53
C GLY A 190 -20.28 -1.03 8.52
N ASP A 191 -21.62 -1.06 8.48
CA ASP A 191 -22.37 -1.95 7.59
C ASP A 191 -22.40 -1.47 6.13
N VAL A 192 -22.45 -0.15 5.90
CA VAL A 192 -22.28 0.45 4.56
C VAL A 192 -20.90 0.13 3.99
N ILE A 193 -19.85 0.28 4.81
CA ILE A 193 -18.48 -0.02 4.42
C ILE A 193 -18.27 -1.52 4.21
N LYS A 194 -18.82 -2.40 5.06
CA LYS A 194 -18.80 -3.85 4.85
C LYS A 194 -19.47 -4.24 3.53
N PHE A 195 -20.58 -3.59 3.18
CA PHE A 195 -21.29 -3.85 1.94
C PHE A 195 -20.47 -3.42 0.72
N LEU A 196 -19.93 -2.20 0.73
CA LEU A 196 -19.05 -1.70 -0.32
C LEU A 196 -17.75 -2.54 -0.45
N LYS A 197 -17.24 -3.12 0.64
CA LYS A 197 -16.05 -3.99 0.66
C LYS A 197 -16.21 -5.28 -0.14
N GLN A 198 -17.43 -5.69 -0.48
CA GLN A 198 -17.69 -6.88 -1.31
C GLN A 198 -17.21 -6.68 -2.77
N GLY A 199 -16.85 -5.45 -3.15
CA GLY A 199 -16.15 -5.15 -4.40
C GLY A 199 -17.05 -5.17 -5.65
N GLN A 200 -18.37 -5.09 -5.46
CA GLN A 200 -19.35 -4.95 -6.52
C GLN A 200 -19.71 -3.46 -6.70
N GLU A 201 -20.09 -3.06 -7.91
CA GLU A 201 -20.76 -1.77 -8.13
C GLU A 201 -22.18 -1.86 -7.57
N VAL A 202 -22.54 -0.88 -6.75
CA VAL A 202 -23.80 -0.82 -6.00
C VAL A 202 -24.48 0.51 -6.31
N LEU A 203 -25.80 0.55 -6.45
CA LEU A 203 -26.51 1.83 -6.55
C LEU A 203 -26.53 2.51 -5.18
N LEU A 204 -26.40 3.84 -5.15
CA LEU A 204 -26.53 4.58 -3.88
C LEU A 204 -27.88 4.29 -3.21
N ASN A 205 -28.96 4.17 -3.98
CA ASN A 205 -30.27 3.80 -3.45
C ASN A 205 -30.27 2.44 -2.70
N ASP A 206 -29.57 1.43 -3.21
CA ASP A 206 -29.47 0.11 -2.55
C ASP A 206 -28.78 0.19 -1.17
N ILE A 207 -27.94 1.22 -0.98
CA ILE A 207 -27.30 1.50 0.32
C ILE A 207 -28.28 2.26 1.22
N LEU A 208 -28.96 3.27 0.69
CA LEU A 208 -29.91 4.09 1.44
C LEU A 208 -31.13 3.30 1.93
N GLU A 209 -31.56 2.28 1.19
CA GLU A 209 -32.64 1.37 1.61
C GLU A 209 -32.27 0.50 2.82
N LYS A 210 -30.97 0.29 3.07
CA LYS A 210 -30.47 -0.51 4.21
C LYS A 210 -30.27 0.31 5.48
N VAL A 211 -30.50 1.61 5.40
CA VAL A 211 -30.24 2.56 6.49
C VAL A 211 -31.55 3.25 6.84
N SER A 212 -31.74 3.56 8.12
CA SER A 212 -32.92 4.27 8.61
C SER A 212 -33.05 5.66 7.97
N GLU A 213 -34.28 6.12 7.75
CA GLU A 213 -34.56 7.38 7.03
C GLU A 213 -33.84 8.59 7.65
N ASP A 214 -33.75 8.65 8.98
CA ASP A 214 -33.07 9.71 9.74
C ASP A 214 -31.55 9.78 9.49
N LYS A 215 -30.97 8.76 8.85
CA LYS A 215 -29.53 8.63 8.61
C LYS A 215 -29.15 8.71 7.13
N ARG A 216 -30.13 8.73 6.21
CA ARG A 216 -29.87 8.75 4.76
C ARG A 216 -29.02 9.95 4.33
N ASP A 217 -29.31 11.14 4.85
CA ASP A 217 -28.55 12.35 4.53
C ASP A 217 -27.08 12.26 4.95
N LYS A 218 -26.82 11.72 6.13
CA LYS A 218 -25.45 11.51 6.64
C LYS A 218 -24.69 10.50 5.78
N VAL A 219 -25.34 9.42 5.33
CA VAL A 219 -24.73 8.44 4.42
C VAL A 219 -24.43 9.07 3.07
N SER A 220 -25.36 9.83 2.49
CA SER A 220 -25.13 10.54 1.23
C SER A 220 -23.97 11.54 1.33
N GLN A 221 -23.86 12.29 2.43
CA GLN A 221 -22.71 13.17 2.69
C GLN A 221 -21.39 12.41 2.83
N LEU A 222 -21.37 11.28 3.52
CA LEU A 222 -20.19 10.44 3.64
C LEU A 222 -19.76 9.89 2.27
N ILE A 223 -20.71 9.38 1.47
CA ILE A 223 -20.44 8.88 0.12
C ILE A 223 -19.91 10.01 -0.77
N TRP A 224 -20.46 11.22 -0.65
CA TRP A 224 -19.94 12.42 -1.32
C TRP A 224 -18.48 12.69 -0.92
N GLN A 225 -18.18 12.76 0.38
CA GLN A 225 -16.83 13.00 0.88
C GLN A 225 -15.84 11.93 0.44
N LEU A 226 -16.21 10.65 0.52
CA LEU A 226 -15.38 9.53 0.07
C LEU A 226 -15.14 9.60 -1.46
N SER A 227 -16.14 9.96 -2.24
CA SER A 227 -15.99 10.16 -3.68
C SER A 227 -15.09 11.36 -3.99
N TYR A 228 -15.25 12.45 -3.23
CA TYR A 228 -14.46 13.67 -3.32
C TYR A 228 -12.98 13.43 -3.06
N ILE A 229 -12.62 12.65 -2.03
CA ILE A 229 -11.22 12.28 -1.74
C ILE A 229 -10.74 11.09 -2.58
N GLY A 230 -11.52 10.66 -3.58
CA GLY A 230 -11.15 9.64 -4.55
C GLY A 230 -11.14 8.21 -4.02
N VAL A 231 -11.75 7.94 -2.86
CA VAL A 231 -11.94 6.61 -2.27
C VAL A 231 -12.93 5.80 -3.11
N LEU A 232 -14.08 6.41 -3.42
CA LEU A 232 -15.11 5.78 -4.22
C LEU A 232 -14.96 6.15 -5.70
N LYS A 233 -15.32 5.21 -6.55
CA LYS A 233 -15.55 5.41 -7.99
C LYS A 233 -17.04 5.69 -8.18
N LEU A 234 -17.34 6.74 -8.93
CA LEU A 234 -18.67 6.99 -9.50
C LEU A 234 -18.66 6.42 -10.93
N SER A 235 -19.59 5.52 -11.22
CA SER A 235 -19.74 4.83 -12.53
C SER A 235 -21.10 5.09 -13.15
#